data_AF-A0A3B8SJ10-F1
#
_entry.id   AF-A0A3B8SJ10-F1
#
_cell.length_a   1.000
_cell.length_b   1.000
_cell.length_c   1.000
_cell.angle_alpha   90.00
_cell.angle_beta   90.00
_cell.angle_gamma   90.00
#
_symmetry.space_group_name_H-M   'P 1'
#
loop_
_entity.id
_entity.type
_entity.pdbx_description
1 polymer ?
#
loop_
_entity_poly.entity_id
_entity_poly.type
_entity_poly.pdbx_seq_one_letter_code
_entity_poly.pdbx_strand_id
1 'polypeptide(L)'
;MKKRFKPRKKNTLLKKIIYLCLLSYIFFNLTYNLIYNIYLKKLDNKTIISHIISNTKNNTSNKLLKKYQNPSKIIKDNFVLKEPNSNSIDVVNNPQPPSIYIYSTHETESYSDKYLELYNITPTVKTASYILNDYLTDLGISSNVEKRSVTEVLHNHSWSYRFSYEASREIILNEINNNNYKLIIDLHRDSSPLNHTIVNYNGKNYAKILFVIGAEHQNYLQNNAVAEKLVNYLEQEIPGITRGITKKSGEGVNGIYNQDINSNMVLIELGGQYNEIEELNNTIEVLSRVILKYLEGE
;
A
#
# COMPACT_ATOMS: atom_id res chain seq x y z
N MET A 1 58.22 -31.04 60.83
CA MET A 1 58.31 -31.01 59.35
C MET A 1 57.46 -29.86 58.80
N LYS A 2 58.07 -28.83 58.18
CA LYS A 2 57.33 -27.74 57.52
C LYS A 2 56.84 -28.20 56.13
N LYS A 3 55.53 -28.33 55.93
CA LYS A 3 54.94 -28.55 54.60
C LYS A 3 55.08 -27.25 53.79
N ARG A 4 55.92 -27.26 52.75
CA ARG A 4 56.03 -26.14 51.79
C ARG A 4 54.80 -26.11 50.88
N PHE A 5 54.11 -24.98 50.83
CA PHE A 5 53.00 -24.72 49.91
C PHE A 5 53.55 -24.54 48.49
N LYS A 6 53.15 -25.39 47.54
CA LYS A 6 53.44 -25.20 46.11
C LYS A 6 52.29 -24.41 45.48
N PRO A 7 52.52 -23.19 44.93
CA PRO A 7 51.45 -22.45 44.29
C PRO A 7 51.01 -23.16 43.00
N ARG A 8 49.69 -23.30 42.82
CA ARG A 8 49.06 -23.88 41.63
C ARG A 8 49.38 -22.97 40.43
N LYS A 9 50.12 -23.47 39.43
CA LYS A 9 50.43 -22.73 38.20
C LYS A 9 49.13 -22.19 37.58
N LYS A 10 48.97 -20.86 37.54
CA LYS A 10 47.84 -20.21 36.86
C LYS A 10 47.83 -20.69 35.40
N ASN A 11 46.70 -21.19 34.94
CA ASN A 11 46.57 -21.82 33.63
C ASN A 11 46.53 -20.73 32.52
N THR A 12 47.68 -20.13 32.25
CA THR A 12 47.86 -19.01 31.30
C THR A 12 47.53 -19.38 29.86
N LEU A 13 47.66 -20.67 29.52
CA LEU A 13 47.34 -21.20 28.19
C LEU A 13 45.84 -21.11 27.88
N LEU A 14 44.98 -21.51 28.83
CA LEU A 14 43.52 -21.47 28.65
C LEU A 14 43.01 -20.04 28.45
N LYS A 15 43.58 -19.07 29.18
CA LYS A 15 43.23 -17.65 29.01
C LYS A 15 43.63 -17.10 27.64
N LYS A 16 44.78 -17.53 27.10
CA LYS A 16 45.23 -17.17 25.75
C LYS A 16 44.31 -17.77 24.68
N ILE A 17 43.85 -19.00 24.86
CA ILE A 17 42.90 -19.65 23.94
C ILE A 17 41.55 -18.90 23.95
N ILE A 18 41.00 -18.59 25.13
CA ILE A 18 39.74 -17.83 25.23
C ILE A 18 39.87 -16.45 24.56
N TYR A 19 41.00 -15.77 24.76
CA TYR A 19 41.27 -14.48 24.13
C TYR A 19 41.34 -14.58 22.60
N LEU A 20 42.01 -15.61 22.07
CA LEU A 20 42.08 -15.88 20.62
C LEU A 20 40.69 -16.20 20.03
N CYS A 21 39.86 -16.97 20.74
CA CYS A 21 38.49 -17.25 20.32
C CYS A 21 37.63 -15.97 20.29
N LEU A 22 37.75 -15.11 21.30
CA LEU A 22 37.08 -13.80 21.33
C LEU A 22 37.53 -12.91 20.18
N LEU A 23 38.85 -12.86 19.90
CA LEU A 23 39.39 -12.07 18.79
C LEU A 23 38.88 -12.58 17.43
N SER A 24 38.86 -13.89 17.25
CA SER A 24 38.34 -14.54 16.04
C SER A 24 36.85 -14.27 15.86
N TYR A 25 36.07 -14.33 16.93
CA TYR A 25 34.64 -14.00 16.90
C TYR A 25 34.39 -12.54 16.52
N ILE A 26 35.15 -11.60 17.10
CA ILE A 26 35.06 -10.17 16.76
C ILE A 26 35.42 -9.96 15.29
N PHE A 27 36.51 -10.58 14.83
CA PHE A 27 36.94 -10.47 13.44
C PHE A 27 35.90 -11.03 12.46
N PHE A 28 35.31 -12.18 12.76
CA PHE A 28 34.24 -12.78 11.97
C PHE A 28 33.01 -11.88 11.88
N ASN A 29 32.60 -11.26 13.00
CA ASN A 29 31.49 -10.31 12.98
C ASN A 29 31.81 -9.07 12.15
N LEU A 30 33.06 -8.59 12.18
CA LEU A 30 33.49 -7.43 11.40
C LEU A 30 33.46 -7.74 9.90
N THR A 31 34.00 -8.89 9.48
CA THR A 31 34.03 -9.29 8.08
C THR A 31 32.64 -9.62 7.55
N TYR A 32 31.81 -10.31 8.35
CA TYR A 32 30.41 -10.56 8.01
C TYR A 32 29.65 -9.26 7.78
N ASN A 33 29.76 -8.30 8.69
CA ASN A 33 29.09 -6.99 8.54
C ASN A 33 29.58 -6.24 7.30
N LEU A 34 30.88 -6.31 6.99
CA LEU A 34 31.44 -5.62 5.83
C LEU A 34 30.96 -6.24 4.50
N ILE A 35 30.93 -7.57 4.41
CA ILE A 35 30.41 -8.31 3.25
C ILE A 35 28.91 -8.07 3.11
N TYR A 36 28.15 -8.11 4.20
CA TYR A 36 26.72 -7.88 4.22
C TYR A 36 26.36 -6.46 3.75
N ASN A 37 27.12 -5.44 4.17
CA ASN A 37 26.92 -4.06 3.71
C ASN A 37 27.24 -3.88 2.22
N ILE A 38 28.24 -4.59 1.69
CA ILE A 38 28.55 -4.58 0.25
C ILE A 38 27.45 -5.28 -0.54
N TYR A 39 26.91 -6.38 -0.02
CA TYR A 39 25.77 -7.08 -0.61
C TYR A 39 24.54 -6.17 -0.66
N LEU A 40 24.17 -5.52 0.45
CA LEU A 40 23.05 -4.58 0.51
C LEU A 40 23.19 -3.42 -0.47
N LYS A 41 24.39 -2.88 -0.67
CA LYS A 41 24.63 -1.81 -1.66
C LYS A 41 24.40 -2.23 -3.11
N LYS A 42 24.37 -3.53 -3.41
CA LYS A 42 24.15 -4.07 -4.75
C LYS A 42 22.70 -4.52 -5.00
N LEU A 43 21.85 -4.55 -3.98
CA LEU A 43 20.44 -4.90 -4.17
C LEU A 43 19.66 -3.68 -4.68
N ASP A 44 18.72 -3.95 -5.58
CA ASP A 44 17.69 -3.00 -5.95
C ASP A 44 16.81 -2.64 -4.73
N ASN A 45 16.37 -1.38 -4.64
CA ASN A 45 15.63 -0.84 -3.49
C ASN A 45 14.34 -1.63 -3.22
N LYS A 46 13.68 -2.13 -4.27
CA LYS A 46 12.49 -2.98 -4.17
C LYS A 46 12.81 -4.32 -3.49
N THR A 47 13.94 -4.92 -3.84
CA THR A 47 14.42 -6.17 -3.23
C THR A 47 14.85 -5.94 -1.79
N ILE A 48 15.52 -4.83 -1.47
CA ILE A 48 15.87 -4.45 -0.09
C ILE A 48 14.62 -4.31 0.78
N ILE A 49 13.61 -3.58 0.29
CA ILE A 49 12.34 -3.39 1.00
C ILE A 49 11.64 -4.74 1.22
N SER A 50 11.57 -5.59 0.19
CA SER A 50 10.99 -6.94 0.32
C SER A 50 11.74 -7.81 1.34
N HIS A 51 13.08 -7.72 1.40
CA HIS A 51 13.91 -8.49 2.34
C HIS A 51 13.81 -7.97 3.77
N ILE A 52 13.62 -6.65 3.94
CA ILE A 52 13.37 -6.05 5.24
C ILE A 52 12.00 -6.51 5.75
N ILE A 53 10.96 -6.40 4.91
CA ILE A 53 9.59 -6.82 5.25
C ILE A 53 9.52 -8.32 5.55
N SER A 54 10.22 -9.16 4.78
CA SER A 54 10.22 -10.62 5.00
C SER A 54 11.00 -11.03 6.26
N ASN A 55 12.12 -10.36 6.57
CA ASN A 55 12.94 -10.70 7.73
C ASN A 55 12.44 -10.09 9.04
N THR A 56 11.70 -8.98 9.00
CA THR A 56 11.04 -8.44 10.21
C THR A 56 9.92 -9.35 10.71
N LYS A 57 9.29 -10.15 9.83
CA LYS A 57 8.31 -11.18 10.23
C LYS A 57 8.95 -12.37 10.99
N ASN A 58 10.25 -12.61 10.86
CA ASN A 58 10.89 -13.86 11.33
C ASN A 58 11.80 -13.74 12.59
N ASN A 59 11.98 -12.57 13.22
CA ASN A 59 12.86 -12.48 14.40
C ASN A 59 12.45 -11.42 15.44
N THR A 60 11.86 -11.87 16.54
CA THR A 60 11.37 -11.05 17.67
C THR A 60 12.42 -10.75 18.75
N SER A 61 13.70 -11.10 18.59
CA SER A 61 14.63 -11.13 19.74
C SER A 61 15.83 -10.18 19.70
N ASN A 62 16.05 -9.38 18.66
CA ASN A 62 17.23 -8.51 18.60
C ASN A 62 16.97 -7.08 19.08
N LYS A 63 17.54 -6.74 20.25
CA LYS A 63 17.50 -5.40 20.88
C LYS A 63 18.13 -4.30 20.01
N LEU A 64 19.00 -4.66 19.06
CA LEU A 64 19.56 -3.79 18.03
C LEU A 64 18.53 -3.38 16.95
N LEU A 65 17.54 -4.24 16.66
CA LEU A 65 16.49 -3.96 15.67
C LEU A 65 15.38 -3.04 16.20
N LYS A 66 15.29 -2.79 17.50
CA LYS A 66 14.34 -1.79 18.06
C LYS A 66 14.53 -0.38 17.46
N LYS A 67 15.75 -0.02 17.04
CA LYS A 67 16.00 1.25 16.34
C LYS A 67 15.41 1.25 14.92
N TYR A 68 15.35 0.08 14.28
CA TYR A 68 14.84 -0.16 12.93
C TYR A 68 13.39 -0.68 12.93
N GLN A 69 12.70 -0.58 14.06
CA GLN A 69 11.29 -0.93 14.21
C GLN A 69 10.38 0.29 14.01
N ASN A 70 10.92 1.49 13.89
CA ASN A 70 10.11 2.67 13.58
C ASN A 70 10.42 3.11 12.14
N PRO A 71 9.58 2.76 11.15
CA PRO A 71 9.81 3.09 9.75
C PRO A 71 10.04 4.58 9.53
N SER A 72 9.30 5.45 10.25
CA SER A 72 9.45 6.90 10.16
C SER A 72 10.86 7.38 10.56
N LYS A 73 11.47 6.73 11.55
CA LYS A 73 12.82 7.05 12.02
C LYS A 73 13.90 6.52 11.08
N ILE A 74 13.69 5.34 10.49
CA ILE A 74 14.58 4.77 9.47
C ILE A 74 14.58 5.63 8.21
N ILE A 75 13.38 6.03 7.77
CA ILE A 75 13.20 6.91 6.61
C ILE A 75 13.93 8.22 6.89
N LYS A 76 13.69 8.86 8.04
CA LYS A 76 14.32 10.13 8.39
C LYS A 76 15.85 10.06 8.60
N ASP A 77 16.35 8.96 9.17
CA ASP A 77 17.78 8.82 9.51
C ASP A 77 18.63 8.33 8.33
N ASN A 78 18.06 7.56 7.39
CA ASN A 78 18.82 6.91 6.30
C ASN A 78 18.43 7.38 4.90
N PHE A 79 17.26 7.99 4.73
CA PHE A 79 16.82 8.58 3.48
C PHE A 79 16.73 10.08 3.70
N VAL A 80 17.59 10.84 3.03
CA VAL A 80 17.27 12.24 2.77
C VAL A 80 16.07 12.18 1.85
N LEU A 81 14.87 12.38 2.41
CA LEU A 81 13.71 12.72 1.61
C LEU A 81 14.10 14.00 0.89
N LYS A 82 14.51 13.86 -0.37
CA LYS A 82 14.50 15.00 -1.27
C LYS A 82 13.05 15.44 -1.27
N GLU A 83 12.78 16.59 -0.64
CA GLU A 83 11.70 17.42 -1.17
C GLU A 83 11.90 17.50 -2.68
N PRO A 84 10.82 17.44 -3.48
CA PRO A 84 10.94 17.40 -4.91
C PRO A 84 11.70 18.64 -5.38
N ASN A 85 13.02 18.50 -5.51
CA ASN A 85 13.87 19.50 -6.09
C ASN A 85 13.44 19.59 -7.54
N SER A 86 12.93 20.77 -7.89
CA SER A 86 12.47 21.21 -9.20
C SER A 86 13.58 21.27 -10.26
N ASN A 87 14.55 20.36 -10.20
CA ASN A 87 15.55 20.19 -11.23
C ASN A 87 15.34 18.82 -11.86
N SER A 88 14.29 18.77 -12.69
CA SER A 88 14.11 17.76 -13.72
C SER A 88 15.40 17.69 -14.53
N ILE A 89 15.94 16.47 -14.66
CA ILE A 89 16.63 16.13 -15.91
C ILE A 89 15.55 16.28 -16.97
N ASP A 90 15.75 17.21 -17.92
CA ASP A 90 14.84 17.44 -19.04
C ASP A 90 14.80 16.21 -19.94
N VAL A 91 14.07 15.18 -19.49
CA VAL A 91 13.36 14.32 -20.40
C VAL A 91 12.25 15.21 -20.93
N VAL A 92 12.31 15.52 -22.23
CA VAL A 92 11.22 16.19 -22.95
C VAL A 92 10.00 15.27 -22.92
N ASN A 93 9.30 15.26 -21.79
CA ASN A 93 7.97 14.72 -21.63
C ASN A 93 7.08 15.96 -21.65
N ASN A 94 6.44 16.24 -22.78
CA ASN A 94 5.20 17.00 -22.70
C ASN A 94 4.35 16.33 -21.61
N PRO A 95 4.01 17.00 -20.50
CA PRO A 95 3.21 16.38 -19.46
C PRO A 95 1.87 16.03 -20.09
N GLN A 96 1.69 14.75 -20.42
CA GLN A 96 0.43 14.24 -20.93
C GLN A 96 -0.58 14.38 -19.79
N PRO A 97 -1.78 14.93 -20.05
CA PRO A 97 -2.80 15.04 -19.02
C PRO A 97 -3.08 13.65 -18.41
N PRO A 98 -3.29 13.56 -17.09
CA PRO A 98 -3.50 12.29 -16.42
C PRO A 98 -4.66 11.53 -17.05
N SER A 99 -4.44 10.24 -17.34
CA SER A 99 -5.46 9.37 -17.91
C SER A 99 -6.40 8.81 -16.84
N ILE A 100 -5.94 8.74 -15.59
CA ILE A 100 -6.69 8.18 -14.45
C ILE A 100 -6.78 9.21 -13.32
N TYR A 101 -7.97 9.34 -12.74
CA TYR A 101 -8.19 10.11 -11.52
C TYR A 101 -8.64 9.20 -10.40
N ILE A 102 -7.94 9.23 -9.27
CA ILE A 102 -8.22 8.41 -8.10
C ILE A 102 -8.60 9.35 -6.96
N TYR A 103 -9.78 9.16 -6.39
CA TYR A 103 -10.21 9.86 -5.19
C TYR A 103 -10.84 8.85 -4.22
N SER A 104 -11.10 9.29 -2.99
CA SER A 104 -11.75 8.46 -1.98
C SER A 104 -12.74 9.32 -1.21
N THR A 105 -14.03 9.12 -1.44
CA THR A 105 -15.09 9.79 -0.69
C THR A 105 -14.94 9.55 0.81
N HIS A 106 -14.53 8.34 1.19
CA HIS A 106 -14.28 7.93 2.57
C HIS A 106 -12.76 7.77 2.85
N GLU A 107 -11.96 8.81 2.56
CA GLU A 107 -10.48 8.78 2.62
C GLU A 107 -9.86 8.28 3.96
N THR A 108 -10.60 8.39 5.07
CA THR A 108 -10.16 8.02 6.42
C THR A 108 -10.51 6.59 6.82
N GLU A 109 -11.23 5.83 5.99
CA GLU A 109 -11.51 4.43 6.24
C GLU A 109 -10.22 3.64 6.41
N SER A 110 -10.05 3.02 7.58
CA SER A 110 -8.81 2.36 7.98
C SER A 110 -8.87 0.85 7.92
N TYR A 111 -7.73 0.22 7.68
CA TYR A 111 -7.53 -1.23 7.76
C TYR A 111 -6.88 -1.59 9.10
N SER A 112 -7.36 -2.65 9.76
CA SER A 112 -6.82 -3.20 10.99
C SER A 112 -5.68 -4.17 10.67
N ASP A 113 -4.55 -3.59 10.22
CA ASP A 113 -3.32 -4.34 9.99
C ASP A 113 -2.61 -4.58 11.33
N LYS A 114 -2.73 -5.81 11.84
CA LYS A 114 -2.18 -6.21 13.15
C LYS A 114 -0.67 -6.02 13.25
N TYR A 115 0.05 -6.12 12.13
CA TYR A 115 1.50 -5.97 12.12
C TYR A 115 1.89 -4.49 12.21
N LEU A 116 1.23 -3.62 11.44
CA LEU A 116 1.48 -2.18 11.45
C LEU A 116 0.95 -1.49 12.72
N GLU A 117 -0.10 -2.03 13.34
CA GLU A 117 -0.59 -1.59 14.64
C GLU A 117 0.50 -1.64 15.73
N LEU A 118 1.41 -2.62 15.68
CA LEU A 118 2.57 -2.71 16.60
C LEU A 118 3.52 -1.51 16.49
N TYR A 119 3.44 -0.77 15.38
CA TYR A 119 4.26 0.40 15.07
C TYR A 119 3.45 1.70 15.07
N ASN A 120 2.20 1.68 15.55
CA ASN A 120 1.28 2.81 15.53
C ASN A 120 1.05 3.37 14.10
N ILE A 121 1.03 2.48 13.11
CA ILE A 121 0.72 2.83 11.72
C ILE A 121 -0.63 2.23 11.37
N THR A 122 -1.54 3.07 10.90
CA THR A 122 -2.87 2.65 10.45
C THR A 122 -3.02 2.99 8.97
N PRO A 123 -2.96 1.99 8.07
CA PRO A 123 -3.26 2.20 6.66
C PRO A 123 -4.70 2.65 6.48
N THR A 124 -4.92 3.56 5.54
CA THR A 124 -6.27 3.96 5.12
C THR A 124 -6.48 3.72 3.64
N VAL A 125 -7.70 3.91 3.17
CA VAL A 125 -7.99 3.89 1.73
C VAL A 125 -7.14 4.91 0.97
N LYS A 126 -6.85 6.08 1.55
CA LYS A 126 -5.91 7.04 0.97
C LYS A 126 -4.50 6.46 0.79
N THR A 127 -4.04 5.61 1.71
CA THR A 127 -2.78 4.85 1.54
C THR A 127 -2.86 3.93 0.33
N ALA A 128 -3.96 3.18 0.17
CA ALA A 128 -4.17 2.30 -0.98
C ALA A 128 -4.23 3.07 -2.32
N SER A 129 -4.83 4.27 -2.34
CA SER A 129 -4.85 5.15 -3.52
C SER A 129 -3.45 5.55 -3.98
N TYR A 130 -2.54 5.85 -3.06
CA TYR A 130 -1.13 6.14 -3.40
C TYR A 130 -0.39 4.90 -3.88
N ILE A 131 -0.59 3.73 -3.26
CA ILE A 131 0.02 2.48 -3.73
C ILE A 131 -0.45 2.17 -5.17
N LEU A 132 -1.74 2.36 -5.48
CA LEU A 132 -2.26 2.18 -6.83
C LEU A 132 -1.60 3.15 -7.81
N ASN A 133 -1.48 4.43 -7.45
CA ASN A 133 -0.81 5.43 -8.27
C ASN A 133 0.66 5.07 -8.56
N ASP A 134 1.40 4.53 -7.59
CA ASP A 134 2.78 4.12 -7.78
C ASP A 134 2.88 2.96 -8.77
N TYR A 135 2.02 1.94 -8.63
CA TYR A 135 1.97 0.82 -9.59
C TYR A 135 1.53 1.26 -11.00
N LEU A 136 0.60 2.22 -11.12
CA LEU A 136 0.22 2.79 -12.42
C LEU A 136 1.40 3.58 -13.04
N THR A 137 2.12 4.33 -12.23
CA THR A 137 3.32 5.08 -12.66
C THR A 137 4.42 4.13 -13.16
N ASP A 138 4.66 3.03 -12.45
CA ASP A 138 5.61 1.97 -12.86
C ASP A 138 5.24 1.35 -14.21
N LEU A 139 3.94 1.31 -14.55
CA LEU A 139 3.41 0.84 -15.85
C LEU A 139 3.39 1.94 -16.92
N GLY A 140 3.86 3.16 -16.61
CA GLY A 140 3.85 4.30 -17.53
C GLY A 140 2.46 4.95 -17.71
N ILE A 141 1.50 4.64 -16.84
CA ILE A 141 0.16 5.25 -16.84
C ILE A 141 0.20 6.52 -16.01
N SER A 142 -0.12 7.66 -16.64
CA SER A 142 -0.27 8.93 -15.92
C SER A 142 -1.58 8.92 -15.10
N SER A 143 -1.46 9.04 -13.78
CA SER A 143 -2.57 9.10 -12.83
C SER A 143 -2.41 10.25 -11.84
N ASN A 144 -3.53 10.71 -11.28
CA ASN A 144 -3.54 11.71 -10.20
C ASN A 144 -4.40 11.22 -9.02
N VAL A 145 -3.89 11.37 -7.80
CA VAL A 145 -4.61 11.09 -6.56
C VAL A 145 -5.09 12.41 -5.96
N GLU A 146 -6.38 12.52 -5.68
CA GLU A 146 -6.95 13.70 -5.02
C GLU A 146 -6.34 13.91 -3.64
N LYS A 147 -5.86 15.13 -3.41
CA LYS A 147 -5.12 15.49 -2.18
C LYS A 147 -6.00 16.21 -1.18
N ARG A 148 -6.97 16.99 -1.65
CA ARG A 148 -7.93 17.75 -0.83
C ARG A 148 -8.71 16.80 0.08
N SER A 149 -9.03 17.26 1.28
CA SER A 149 -9.64 16.42 2.30
C SER A 149 -11.17 16.56 2.29
N VAL A 150 -11.86 15.44 2.11
CA VAL A 150 -13.31 15.36 2.30
C VAL A 150 -13.67 15.66 3.76
N THR A 151 -12.83 15.19 4.70
CA THR A 151 -13.03 15.44 6.14
C THR A 151 -12.94 16.91 6.49
N GLU A 152 -12.04 17.65 5.84
CA GLU A 152 -11.91 19.10 6.02
C GLU A 152 -13.14 19.85 5.49
N VAL A 153 -13.67 19.47 4.33
CA VAL A 153 -14.93 20.03 3.81
C VAL A 153 -16.08 19.76 4.77
N LEU A 154 -16.24 18.51 5.23
CA LEU A 154 -17.26 18.17 6.23
C LEU A 154 -17.14 19.04 7.49
N HIS A 155 -15.93 19.21 8.02
CA HIS A 155 -15.67 20.03 9.20
C HIS A 155 -16.03 21.50 8.95
N ASN A 156 -15.59 22.07 7.84
CA ASN A 156 -15.85 23.48 7.49
C ASN A 156 -17.35 23.76 7.32
N HIS A 157 -18.11 22.79 6.84
CA HIS A 157 -19.57 22.89 6.69
C HIS A 157 -20.35 22.44 7.94
N SER A 158 -19.67 21.98 9.01
CA SER A 158 -20.30 21.34 10.17
C SER A 158 -21.23 20.18 9.80
N TRP A 159 -20.88 19.44 8.74
CA TRP A 159 -21.62 18.29 8.25
C TRP A 159 -21.18 17.01 8.97
N SER A 160 -22.14 16.11 9.18
CA SER A 160 -21.84 14.76 9.65
C SER A 160 -21.33 13.88 8.51
N TYR A 161 -20.70 12.75 8.86
CA TYR A 161 -20.09 11.82 7.90
C TYR A 161 -21.05 11.29 6.82
N ARG A 162 -22.37 11.30 7.07
CA ARG A 162 -23.36 10.90 6.05
C ARG A 162 -23.33 11.77 4.79
N PHE A 163 -22.81 13.00 4.91
CA PHE A 163 -22.68 13.96 3.80
C PHE A 163 -21.35 13.85 3.06
N SER A 164 -20.59 12.75 3.25
CA SER A 164 -19.30 12.57 2.58
C SER A 164 -19.41 12.64 1.06
N TYR A 165 -20.50 12.15 0.45
CA TYR A 165 -20.67 12.20 -1.00
C TYR A 165 -20.89 13.63 -1.50
N GLU A 166 -21.63 14.45 -0.77
CA GLU A 166 -21.80 15.87 -1.06
C GLU A 166 -20.47 16.61 -0.94
N ALA A 167 -19.73 16.37 0.15
CA ALA A 167 -18.42 16.97 0.36
C ALA A 167 -17.38 16.54 -0.70
N SER A 168 -17.34 15.25 -1.05
CA SER A 168 -16.44 14.77 -2.10
C SER A 168 -16.85 15.29 -3.47
N ARG A 169 -18.15 15.45 -3.74
CA ARG A 169 -18.66 16.05 -4.97
C ARG A 169 -18.15 17.47 -5.18
N GLU A 170 -18.18 18.31 -4.14
CA GLU A 170 -17.65 19.68 -4.22
C GLU A 170 -16.17 19.74 -4.61
N ILE A 171 -15.40 18.74 -4.17
CA ILE A 171 -13.98 18.61 -4.50
C ILE A 171 -13.82 18.20 -5.98
N ILE A 172 -14.47 17.12 -6.39
CA ILE A 172 -14.14 16.44 -7.65
C ILE A 172 -14.87 16.99 -8.88
N LEU A 173 -16.01 17.68 -8.72
CA LEU A 173 -16.89 18.03 -9.84
C LEU A 173 -16.18 18.88 -10.90
N ASN A 174 -15.51 19.94 -10.49
CA ASN A 174 -14.77 20.80 -11.42
C ASN A 174 -13.57 20.09 -12.04
N GLU A 175 -12.88 19.24 -11.26
CA GLU A 175 -11.72 18.50 -11.74
C GLU A 175 -12.13 17.52 -12.85
N ILE A 176 -13.21 16.76 -12.65
CA ILE A 176 -13.70 15.79 -13.62
C ILE A 176 -14.30 16.46 -14.86
N ASN A 177 -15.00 17.59 -14.71
CA ASN A 177 -15.60 18.28 -15.86
C ASN A 177 -14.59 19.00 -16.75
N ASN A 178 -13.44 19.41 -16.20
CA ASN A 178 -12.41 20.14 -16.94
C ASN A 178 -11.31 19.24 -17.53
N ASN A 179 -11.30 17.95 -17.21
CA ASN A 179 -10.29 17.00 -17.66
C ASN A 179 -10.94 15.77 -18.32
N ASN A 180 -10.29 15.22 -19.33
CA ASN A 180 -10.79 14.05 -20.04
C ASN A 180 -10.14 12.76 -19.51
N TYR A 181 -10.61 12.31 -18.35
CA TYR A 181 -10.15 11.06 -17.73
C TYR A 181 -10.72 9.83 -18.45
N LYS A 182 -9.86 8.84 -18.70
CA LYS A 182 -10.25 7.53 -19.28
C LYS A 182 -10.88 6.60 -18.23
N LEU A 183 -10.51 6.77 -16.97
CA LEU A 183 -11.09 6.07 -15.83
C LEU A 183 -11.03 6.96 -14.60
N ILE A 184 -12.13 6.99 -13.83
CA ILE A 184 -12.21 7.69 -12.56
C ILE A 184 -12.55 6.67 -11.48
N ILE A 185 -11.78 6.64 -10.39
CA ILE A 185 -11.92 5.63 -9.35
C ILE A 185 -12.25 6.33 -8.04
N ASP A 186 -13.42 6.04 -7.48
CA ASP A 186 -13.70 6.25 -6.05
C ASP A 186 -13.25 4.98 -5.30
N LEU A 187 -12.09 5.04 -4.67
CA LEU A 187 -11.57 3.91 -3.90
C LEU A 187 -12.12 3.98 -2.47
N HIS A 188 -12.60 2.84 -1.99
CA HIS A 188 -13.19 2.59 -0.65
C HIS A 188 -12.68 1.28 -0.07
N ARG A 189 -13.11 0.95 1.15
CA ARG A 189 -12.98 -0.40 1.71
C ARG A 189 -14.25 -0.89 2.40
N ASP A 190 -14.64 -2.13 2.11
CA ASP A 190 -15.87 -2.70 2.65
C ASP A 190 -15.77 -2.88 4.19
N SER A 191 -16.91 -2.87 4.87
CA SER A 191 -17.03 -3.24 6.28
C SER A 191 -17.05 -4.76 6.51
N SER A 192 -17.10 -5.54 5.43
CA SER A 192 -17.22 -7.00 5.44
C SER A 192 -16.07 -7.71 6.17
N PRO A 193 -16.35 -8.88 6.80
CA PRO A 193 -15.36 -9.66 7.52
C PRO A 193 -14.34 -10.33 6.59
N LEU A 194 -13.14 -10.62 7.11
CA LEU A 194 -11.99 -11.13 6.35
C LEU A 194 -12.32 -12.36 5.48
N ASN A 195 -13.10 -13.30 6.01
CA ASN A 195 -13.48 -14.52 5.29
C ASN A 195 -14.30 -14.27 4.01
N HIS A 196 -14.93 -13.09 3.87
CA HIS A 196 -15.61 -12.67 2.65
C HIS A 196 -14.73 -11.82 1.73
N THR A 197 -13.63 -11.27 2.24
CA THR A 197 -12.79 -10.28 1.54
C THR A 197 -11.39 -10.77 1.24
N ILE A 198 -11.11 -12.07 1.40
CA ILE A 198 -9.82 -12.69 1.09
C ILE A 198 -9.98 -13.85 0.09
N VAL A 199 -9.02 -13.98 -0.81
CA VAL A 199 -8.82 -15.17 -1.65
C VAL A 199 -7.37 -15.62 -1.56
N ASN A 200 -7.14 -16.93 -1.51
CA ASN A 200 -5.82 -17.51 -1.70
C ASN A 200 -5.69 -18.00 -3.14
N TYR A 201 -4.65 -17.55 -3.83
CA TYR A 201 -4.32 -18.01 -5.16
C TYR A 201 -2.81 -18.25 -5.25
N ASN A 202 -2.42 -19.46 -5.66
CA ASN A 202 -1.02 -19.89 -5.76
C ASN A 202 -0.19 -19.63 -4.48
N GLY A 203 -0.79 -19.84 -3.31
CA GLY A 203 -0.10 -19.67 -2.02
C GLY A 203 0.08 -18.22 -1.56
N LYS A 204 -0.49 -17.25 -2.28
CA LYS A 204 -0.55 -15.84 -1.89
C LYS A 204 -1.98 -15.43 -1.55
N ASN A 205 -2.13 -14.56 -0.56
CA ASN A 205 -3.42 -13.99 -0.20
C ASN A 205 -3.62 -12.64 -0.89
N TYR A 206 -4.84 -12.42 -1.36
CA TYR A 206 -5.29 -11.23 -2.06
C TYR A 206 -6.56 -10.72 -1.39
N ALA A 207 -6.66 -9.40 -1.23
CA ALA A 207 -7.92 -8.77 -0.90
C ALA A 207 -8.89 -8.89 -2.09
N LYS A 208 -10.15 -9.24 -1.85
CA LYS A 208 -11.16 -9.29 -2.91
C LYS A 208 -11.67 -7.89 -3.26
N ILE A 209 -12.00 -7.66 -4.52
CA ILE A 209 -12.59 -6.41 -5.00
C ILE A 209 -14.11 -6.55 -5.17
N LEU A 210 -14.88 -5.60 -4.69
CA LEU A 210 -16.30 -5.43 -5.05
C LEU A 210 -16.47 -4.10 -5.79
N PHE A 211 -17.22 -4.11 -6.89
CA PHE A 211 -17.65 -2.88 -7.56
C PHE A 211 -19.04 -2.48 -7.08
N VAL A 212 -19.24 -1.20 -6.78
CA VAL A 212 -20.55 -0.64 -6.41
C VAL A 212 -21.05 0.23 -7.55
N ILE A 213 -22.30 0.03 -7.97
CA ILE A 213 -22.98 0.86 -8.97
C ILE A 213 -24.22 1.50 -8.36
N GLY A 214 -24.28 2.83 -8.40
CA GLY A 214 -25.49 3.59 -8.08
C GLY A 214 -26.48 3.50 -9.23
N ALA A 215 -27.68 2.95 -9.00
CA ALA A 215 -28.65 2.74 -10.07
C ALA A 215 -29.68 3.88 -10.22
N GLU A 216 -29.48 5.01 -9.54
CA GLU A 216 -30.44 6.13 -9.46
C GLU A 216 -30.04 7.34 -10.32
N HIS A 217 -29.31 7.11 -11.42
CA HIS A 217 -29.00 8.15 -12.40
C HIS A 217 -29.04 7.57 -13.82
N GLN A 218 -29.28 8.42 -14.83
CA GLN A 218 -29.58 7.96 -16.20
C GLN A 218 -28.45 7.16 -16.87
N ASN A 219 -27.19 7.43 -16.50
CA ASN A 219 -26.01 6.89 -17.16
C ASN A 219 -25.37 5.70 -16.42
N TYR A 220 -26.05 5.12 -15.43
CA TYR A 220 -25.46 4.07 -14.59
C TYR A 220 -25.10 2.79 -15.37
N LEU A 221 -25.76 2.54 -16.50
CA LEU A 221 -25.46 1.38 -17.35
C LEU A 221 -24.07 1.48 -17.99
N GLN A 222 -23.61 2.69 -18.29
CA GLN A 222 -22.27 2.93 -18.80
C GLN A 222 -21.22 2.69 -17.71
N ASN A 223 -21.45 3.19 -16.49
CA ASN A 223 -20.60 2.89 -15.33
C ASN A 223 -20.54 1.38 -15.05
N ASN A 224 -21.70 0.71 -15.12
CA ASN A 224 -21.79 -0.74 -14.98
C ASN A 224 -20.98 -1.49 -16.06
N ALA A 225 -21.01 -1.04 -17.32
CA ALA A 225 -20.24 -1.66 -18.39
C ALA A 225 -18.72 -1.53 -18.18
N VAL A 226 -18.25 -0.42 -17.60
CA VAL A 226 -16.84 -0.27 -17.20
C VAL A 226 -16.50 -1.25 -16.09
N ALA A 227 -17.34 -1.34 -15.05
CA ALA A 227 -17.13 -2.29 -13.95
C ALA A 227 -17.15 -3.76 -14.43
N GLU A 228 -18.05 -4.13 -15.35
CA GLU A 228 -18.12 -5.49 -15.93
C GLU A 228 -16.83 -5.87 -16.65
N LYS A 229 -16.25 -4.94 -17.44
CA LYS A 229 -14.97 -5.17 -18.10
C LYS A 229 -13.84 -5.41 -17.10
N LEU A 230 -13.74 -4.55 -16.09
CA LEU A 230 -12.71 -4.68 -15.05
C LEU A 230 -12.86 -5.98 -14.24
N VAL A 231 -14.09 -6.35 -13.88
CA VAL A 231 -14.42 -7.64 -13.23
C VAL A 231 -13.95 -8.81 -14.08
N ASN A 232 -14.25 -8.80 -15.39
CA ASN A 232 -13.87 -9.89 -16.28
C ASN A 232 -12.35 -10.04 -16.40
N TYR A 233 -11.60 -8.94 -16.52
CA TYR A 233 -10.14 -9.00 -16.56
C TYR A 233 -9.54 -9.43 -15.21
N LEU A 234 -10.10 -8.98 -14.08
CA LEU A 234 -9.68 -9.42 -12.76
C LEU A 234 -9.85 -10.93 -12.56
N GLU A 235 -11.00 -11.48 -12.94
CA GLU A 235 -11.27 -12.93 -12.86
C GLU A 235 -10.39 -13.75 -13.81
N GLN A 236 -9.99 -13.18 -14.96
CA GLN A 236 -9.02 -13.82 -15.87
C GLN A 236 -7.61 -13.90 -15.26
N GLU A 237 -7.18 -12.84 -14.55
CA GLU A 237 -5.87 -12.82 -13.89
C GLU A 237 -5.83 -13.74 -12.65
N ILE A 238 -6.84 -13.62 -11.78
CA ILE A 238 -6.96 -14.37 -10.54
C ILE A 238 -8.42 -14.77 -10.31
N PRO A 239 -8.79 -16.04 -10.56
CA PRO A 239 -10.13 -16.53 -10.30
C PRO A 239 -10.55 -16.34 -8.84
N GLY A 240 -11.70 -15.71 -8.63
CA GLY A 240 -12.27 -15.41 -7.32
C GLY A 240 -11.68 -14.18 -6.62
N ILE A 241 -10.86 -13.36 -7.29
CA ILE A 241 -10.38 -12.09 -6.74
C ILE A 241 -11.48 -11.03 -6.67
N THR A 242 -12.60 -11.18 -7.36
CA THR A 242 -13.71 -10.26 -7.22
C THR A 242 -14.95 -10.92 -6.59
N ARG A 243 -15.72 -10.08 -5.91
CA ARG A 243 -17.07 -10.36 -5.42
C ARG A 243 -18.15 -9.95 -6.44
N GLY A 244 -17.75 -9.52 -7.62
CA GLY A 244 -18.62 -9.03 -8.69
C GLY A 244 -19.04 -7.58 -8.51
N ILE A 245 -20.28 -7.29 -8.92
CA ILE A 245 -20.87 -5.95 -8.93
C ILE A 245 -22.11 -5.96 -8.03
N THR A 246 -22.22 -5.00 -7.12
CA THR A 246 -23.46 -4.71 -6.39
C THR A 246 -24.10 -3.44 -6.93
N LYS A 247 -25.38 -3.53 -7.30
CA LYS A 247 -26.20 -2.37 -7.64
C LYS A 247 -26.89 -1.85 -6.38
N LYS A 248 -26.95 -0.52 -6.22
CA LYS A 248 -27.51 0.16 -5.05
C LYS A 248 -28.58 1.16 -5.51
N SER A 249 -29.79 1.00 -4.99
CA SER A 249 -30.95 1.87 -5.22
C SER A 249 -31.94 1.71 -4.06
N GLY A 250 -32.82 2.69 -3.87
CA GLY A 250 -33.86 2.70 -2.86
C GLY A 250 -33.42 3.31 -1.53
N GLU A 251 -34.29 3.19 -0.54
CA GLU A 251 -34.07 3.79 0.77
C GLU A 251 -32.84 3.20 1.49
N GLY A 252 -32.10 4.05 2.19
CA GLY A 252 -30.97 3.64 3.03
C GLY A 252 -29.62 3.53 2.31
N VAL A 253 -29.56 3.88 1.03
CA VAL A 253 -28.32 3.98 0.25
C VAL A 253 -28.23 5.35 -0.44
N ASN A 254 -27.03 5.72 -0.90
CA ASN A 254 -26.88 6.98 -1.65
C ASN A 254 -27.51 6.89 -3.06
N GLY A 255 -27.49 5.70 -3.67
CA GLY A 255 -28.11 5.44 -4.98
C GLY A 255 -27.38 6.01 -6.20
N ILE A 256 -26.45 6.97 -6.02
CA ILE A 256 -25.76 7.66 -7.12
C ILE A 256 -24.23 7.54 -7.01
N TYR A 257 -23.66 7.71 -5.82
CA TYR A 257 -22.22 7.56 -5.53
C TYR A 257 -21.30 8.45 -6.39
N ASN A 258 -21.76 9.65 -6.75
CA ASN A 258 -21.11 10.57 -7.71
C ASN A 258 -20.91 10.03 -9.13
N GLN A 259 -21.41 8.83 -9.44
CA GLN A 259 -21.24 8.18 -10.74
C GLN A 259 -22.00 8.89 -11.87
N ASP A 260 -22.97 9.74 -11.51
CA ASP A 260 -23.68 10.61 -12.44
C ASP A 260 -22.80 11.69 -13.08
N ILE A 261 -21.64 12.00 -12.50
CA ILE A 261 -20.71 13.02 -13.03
C ILE A 261 -20.08 12.56 -14.35
N ASN A 262 -19.71 11.27 -14.46
CA ASN A 262 -19.02 10.76 -15.64
C ASN A 262 -19.26 9.25 -15.82
N SER A 263 -19.49 8.83 -17.06
CA SER A 263 -19.75 7.42 -17.42
C SER A 263 -18.56 6.48 -17.20
N ASN A 264 -17.34 7.01 -17.11
CA ASN A 264 -16.11 6.25 -16.87
C ASN A 264 -15.73 6.18 -15.38
N MET A 265 -16.65 6.55 -14.48
CA MET A 265 -16.43 6.45 -13.04
C MET A 265 -16.82 5.08 -12.49
N VAL A 266 -16.00 4.53 -11.60
CA VAL A 266 -16.29 3.30 -10.84
C VAL A 266 -16.02 3.52 -9.36
N LEU A 267 -16.83 2.89 -8.52
CA LEU A 267 -16.54 2.76 -7.09
C LEU A 267 -16.00 1.35 -6.82
N ILE A 268 -14.81 1.29 -6.24
CA ILE A 268 -14.09 0.06 -5.91
C ILE A 268 -13.99 -0.07 -4.39
N GLU A 269 -14.57 -1.13 -3.86
CA GLU A 269 -14.34 -1.58 -2.48
C GLU A 269 -13.16 -2.56 -2.50
N LEU A 270 -12.01 -2.12 -1.99
CA LEU A 270 -10.80 -2.92 -1.94
C LEU A 270 -10.70 -3.68 -0.61
N GLY A 271 -11.05 -4.97 -0.64
CA GLY A 271 -11.08 -5.80 0.56
C GLY A 271 -12.10 -5.32 1.58
N GLY A 272 -11.84 -5.62 2.84
CA GLY A 272 -12.58 -5.08 3.97
C GLY A 272 -11.67 -4.68 5.12
N GLN A 273 -12.25 -4.13 6.19
CA GLN A 273 -11.52 -3.50 7.30
C GLN A 273 -10.50 -4.41 8.04
N TYR A 274 -10.55 -5.73 7.84
CA TYR A 274 -9.65 -6.70 8.48
C TYR A 274 -8.58 -7.27 7.53
N ASN A 275 -8.52 -6.82 6.27
CA ASN A 275 -7.44 -7.18 5.37
C ASN A 275 -6.13 -6.51 5.79
N GLU A 276 -5.02 -7.22 5.59
CA GLU A 276 -3.67 -6.70 5.84
C GLU A 276 -3.11 -5.98 4.61
N ILE A 277 -2.16 -5.06 4.81
CA ILE A 277 -1.59 -4.24 3.73
C ILE A 277 -0.94 -5.08 2.63
N GLU A 278 -0.39 -6.25 2.98
CA GLU A 278 0.19 -7.18 2.00
C GLU A 278 -0.87 -7.72 1.04
N GLU A 279 -2.05 -8.07 1.55
CA GLU A 279 -3.18 -8.59 0.77
C GLU A 279 -3.74 -7.50 -0.15
N LEU A 280 -3.84 -6.27 0.35
CA LEU A 280 -4.23 -5.10 -0.42
C LEU A 280 -3.20 -4.81 -1.52
N ASN A 281 -1.91 -4.78 -1.19
CA ASN A 281 -0.84 -4.51 -2.14
C ASN A 281 -0.80 -5.56 -3.27
N ASN A 282 -0.93 -6.84 -2.93
CA ASN A 282 -1.00 -7.93 -3.91
C ASN A 282 -2.16 -7.72 -4.90
N THR A 283 -3.32 -7.30 -4.40
CA THR A 283 -4.49 -7.01 -5.23
C THR A 283 -4.31 -5.75 -6.07
N ILE A 284 -3.75 -4.67 -5.50
CA ILE A 284 -3.51 -3.42 -6.21
C ILE A 284 -2.55 -3.62 -7.38
N GLU A 285 -1.53 -4.47 -7.22
CA GLU A 285 -0.61 -4.84 -8.31
C GLU A 285 -1.33 -5.55 -9.48
N VAL A 286 -2.33 -6.38 -9.18
CA VAL A 286 -3.16 -7.03 -10.21
C VAL A 286 -4.10 -6.00 -10.84
N LEU A 287 -4.74 -5.17 -10.01
CA LEU A 287 -5.65 -4.12 -10.45
C LEU A 287 -4.96 -3.11 -11.39
N SER A 288 -3.72 -2.73 -11.13
CA SER A 288 -2.98 -1.79 -12.00
C SER A 288 -2.74 -2.37 -13.40
N ARG A 289 -2.40 -3.65 -13.50
CA ARG A 289 -2.28 -4.35 -14.80
C ARG A 289 -3.64 -4.50 -15.50
N VAL A 290 -4.70 -4.77 -14.76
CA VAL A 290 -6.06 -4.80 -15.30
C VAL A 290 -6.49 -3.43 -15.83
N ILE A 291 -6.14 -2.36 -15.12
CA ILE A 291 -6.38 -0.98 -15.59
C ILE A 291 -5.60 -0.72 -16.87
N LEU A 292 -4.32 -1.11 -16.96
CA LEU A 292 -3.54 -1.00 -18.20
C LEU A 292 -4.27 -1.68 -19.37
N LYS A 293 -4.66 -2.95 -19.19
CA LYS A 293 -5.40 -3.74 -20.18
C LYS A 293 -6.70 -3.06 -20.61
N TYR A 294 -7.46 -2.52 -19.66
CA TYR A 294 -8.68 -1.75 -19.93
C TYR A 294 -8.42 -0.50 -20.78
N LEU A 295 -7.32 0.22 -20.53
CA LEU A 295 -6.95 1.43 -21.30
C LEU A 295 -6.46 1.11 -22.71
N GLU A 296 -5.86 -0.06 -22.91
CA GLU A 296 -5.41 -0.58 -24.21
C GLU A 296 -6.56 -1.15 -25.05
N GLY A 297 -7.69 -1.48 -24.39
CA GLY A 297 -8.92 -1.92 -25.05
C GLY A 297 -8.93 -3.40 -25.47
N GLU A 298 -8.13 -4.24 -24.79
CA GLU A 298 -7.99 -5.68 -25.06
C GLU A 298 -9.19 -6.54 -24.66
#